data_AF-A0A975GQB0-F1
#
_entry.id   AF-A0A975GQB0-F1
#
_cell.length_a   1.000
_cell.length_b   1.000
_cell.length_c   1.000
_cell.angle_alpha   90.00
_cell.angle_beta   90.00
_cell.angle_gamma   90.00
#
_symmetry.space_group_name_H-M   'P 1'
#
loop_
_entity.id
_entity.type
_entity.pdbx_description
1 polymer ?
#
loop_
_entity_poly.entity_id
_entity_poly.type
_entity_poly.pdbx_seq_one_letter_code
_entity_poly.pdbx_strand_id
1 'polypeptide(L)'
;METSASESAILKKRDKFFKGFERRRPFEHDVRKIGIFTQFSVSVPGNSPGSHTRWVKVVNHMGKTVRMYHDTYDKTGRFIHRGVKVPRPERHVI
;
A
#
# COMPACT_ATOMS: atom_id res chain seq x y z
N MET A 1 2.97 -26.63 -8.06
CA MET A 1 2.33 -25.83 -9.13
C MET A 1 1.54 -24.63 -8.56
N GLU A 2 1.88 -24.06 -7.39
CA GLU A 2 1.10 -22.97 -6.76
C GLU A 2 1.59 -21.54 -7.09
N THR A 3 2.69 -21.40 -7.81
CA THR A 3 3.38 -20.12 -8.00
C THR A 3 2.62 -19.15 -8.92
N SER A 4 2.05 -19.63 -10.02
CA SER A 4 1.40 -18.77 -11.02
C SER A 4 0.11 -18.10 -10.52
N ALA A 5 -0.74 -18.84 -9.81
CA ALA A 5 -1.99 -18.31 -9.26
C ALA A 5 -1.72 -17.27 -8.17
N SER A 6 -0.76 -17.56 -7.29
CA SER A 6 -0.29 -16.70 -6.21
C SER A 6 0.31 -15.39 -6.72
N GLU A 7 1.18 -15.47 -7.74
CA GLU A 7 1.74 -14.30 -8.41
C GLU A 7 0.65 -13.45 -9.05
N SER A 8 -0.34 -14.08 -9.72
CA SER A 8 -1.48 -13.35 -10.29
C SER A 8 -2.29 -12.59 -9.22
N ALA A 9 -2.44 -13.17 -8.02
CA ALA A 9 -3.18 -12.55 -6.92
C ALA A 9 -2.44 -11.32 -6.37
N ILE A 10 -1.12 -11.42 -6.20
CA ILE A 10 -0.26 -10.30 -5.78
C ILE A 10 -0.32 -9.16 -6.80
N LEU A 11 -0.22 -9.47 -8.10
CA LEU A 11 -0.32 -8.47 -9.19
C LEU A 11 -1.68 -7.76 -9.18
N LYS A 12 -2.78 -8.51 -9.10
CA LYS A 12 -4.13 -7.92 -8.96
C LYS A 12 -4.24 -6.99 -7.75
N LYS A 13 -3.64 -7.35 -6.60
CA LYS A 13 -3.63 -6.51 -5.39
C LYS A 13 -2.76 -5.26 -5.56
N ARG A 14 -1.63 -5.38 -6.26
CA ARG A 14 -0.73 -4.26 -6.61
C ARG A 14 -1.48 -3.25 -7.46
N ASP A 15 -2.07 -3.70 -8.57
CA ASP A 15 -2.73 -2.82 -9.53
C ASP A 15 -3.93 -2.13 -8.90
N LYS A 16 -4.75 -2.89 -8.15
CA LYS A 16 -5.87 -2.31 -7.37
C LYS A 16 -5.40 -1.29 -6.33
N PHE A 17 -4.25 -1.53 -5.69
CA PHE A 17 -3.70 -0.61 -4.72
C PHE A 17 -3.28 0.71 -5.38
N PHE A 18 -2.45 0.66 -6.42
CA PHE A 18 -1.98 1.87 -7.11
C PHE A 18 -3.10 2.64 -7.81
N LYS A 19 -4.04 1.94 -8.47
CA LYS A 19 -5.22 2.54 -9.07
C LYS A 19 -6.05 3.36 -8.07
N GLY A 20 -6.10 2.92 -6.81
CA GLY A 20 -6.76 3.64 -5.73
C GLY A 20 -6.18 5.02 -5.41
N PHE A 21 -4.97 5.32 -5.89
CA PHE A 21 -4.27 6.59 -5.65
C PHE A 21 -4.14 7.47 -6.89
N GLU A 22 -4.54 7.03 -8.09
CA GLU A 22 -4.39 7.79 -9.35
C GLU A 22 -4.90 9.24 -9.24
N ARG A 23 -6.10 9.42 -8.67
CA ARG A 23 -6.71 10.75 -8.49
C ARG A 23 -5.97 11.65 -7.50
N ARG A 24 -5.07 11.09 -6.68
CA ARG A 24 -4.25 11.82 -5.71
C ARG A 24 -2.91 12.28 -6.27
N ARG A 25 -2.66 12.12 -7.58
CA ARG A 25 -1.42 12.54 -8.25
C ARG A 25 -0.17 11.97 -7.56
N PRO A 26 -0.06 10.64 -7.48
CA PRO A 26 1.09 10.01 -6.82
C PRO A 26 2.38 10.36 -7.55
N PHE A 27 3.46 10.56 -6.81
CA PHE A 27 4.75 10.99 -7.37
C PHE A 27 5.87 9.98 -7.13
N GLU A 28 5.66 8.97 -6.29
CA GLU A 28 6.61 7.89 -6.03
C GLU A 28 5.82 6.59 -5.84
N HIS A 29 6.29 5.51 -6.45
CA HIS A 29 5.79 4.16 -6.20
C HIS A 29 6.95 3.18 -6.07
N ASP A 30 6.76 2.15 -5.25
CA ASP A 30 7.76 1.10 -5.05
C ASP A 30 7.09 -0.25 -4.78
N VAL A 31 7.72 -1.31 -5.25
CA VAL A 31 7.34 -2.71 -5.02
C VAL A 31 8.58 -3.48 -4.62
N ARG A 32 8.59 -3.99 -3.39
CA ARG A 32 9.75 -4.73 -2.85
C ARG A 32 9.34 -6.04 -2.20
N LYS A 33 10.19 -7.06 -2.35
CA LYS A 33 10.09 -8.33 -1.60
C LYS A 33 10.72 -8.17 -0.22
N ILE A 34 10.06 -8.69 0.81
CA ILE A 34 10.54 -8.70 2.19
C ILE A 34 10.35 -10.13 2.71
N GLY A 35 11.37 -10.98 2.52
CA GLY A 35 11.24 -12.42 2.73
C GLY A 35 10.09 -13.00 1.90
N ILE A 36 9.15 -13.68 2.56
CA ILE A 36 7.96 -14.28 1.92
C ILE A 36 6.84 -13.27 1.59
N PHE A 37 7.01 -12.00 1.96
CA PHE A 37 6.02 -10.96 1.76
C PHE A 37 6.38 -10.07 0.58
N THR A 38 5.36 -9.43 0.00
CA THR A 38 5.53 -8.36 -0.99
C THR A 38 4.95 -7.08 -0.40
N GLN A 39 5.72 -6.00 -0.44
CA GLN A 39 5.28 -4.66 -0.05
C GLN A 39 5.06 -3.81 -1.30
N PHE A 40 3.96 -3.07 -1.30
CA PHE A 40 3.68 -1.96 -2.21
C PHE A 40 3.73 -0.66 -1.42
N SER A 41 4.33 0.39 -1.98
CA SER A 41 4.21 1.72 -1.42
C SER A 41 3.99 2.78 -2.47
N VAL A 42 3.28 3.84 -2.09
CA VAL A 42 3.00 4.99 -2.95
C VAL A 42 2.98 6.28 -2.12
N SER A 43 3.64 7.31 -2.60
CA SER A 43 3.65 8.64 -1.98
C SER A 43 2.70 9.56 -2.74
N VAL A 44 1.85 10.27 -2.00
CA VAL A 44 0.89 11.26 -2.52
C VAL A 44 1.06 12.59 -1.80
N PRO A 45 0.83 13.73 -2.47
CA PRO A 45 0.83 15.03 -1.82
C PRO A 45 -0.17 15.09 -0.66
N GLY A 46 0.22 15.76 0.41
CA GLY A 46 -0.65 16.09 1.52
C GLY A 46 -1.47 17.35 1.25
N ASN A 47 -2.27 17.76 2.23
CA ASN A 47 -3.10 18.98 2.11
C ASN A 47 -2.29 20.28 2.26
N SER A 48 -1.07 20.20 2.79
CA SER A 48 -0.18 21.35 2.96
C SER A 48 0.92 21.31 1.90
N PRO A 49 1.29 22.44 1.28
CA PRO A 49 2.37 22.47 0.29
C PRO A 49 3.65 21.85 0.85
N GLY A 50 4.22 20.90 0.09
CA GLY A 50 5.44 20.16 0.46
C GLY A 50 5.22 18.98 1.41
N SER A 51 4.07 18.87 2.09
CA SER A 51 3.76 17.68 2.89
C SER A 51 3.34 16.52 2.00
N HIS A 52 3.55 15.29 2.48
CA HIS A 52 3.13 14.10 1.74
C HIS A 52 2.76 12.95 2.67
N THR A 53 2.04 11.98 2.12
CA THR A 53 1.69 10.75 2.81
C THR A 53 2.19 9.56 2.00
N ARG A 54 3.01 8.71 2.62
CA ARG A 54 3.44 7.43 2.06
C ARG A 54 2.52 6.32 2.53
N TRP A 55 1.73 5.77 1.62
CA TRP A 55 0.89 4.60 1.86
C TRP A 55 1.68 3.33 1.65
N VAL A 56 1.53 2.38 2.56
CA VAL A 56 2.20 1.08 2.49
C VAL A 56 1.19 -0.04 2.65
N LYS A 57 1.31 -1.05 1.81
CA LYS A 57 0.53 -2.28 1.86
C LYS A 57 1.45 -3.49 1.77
N VAL A 58 1.30 -4.44 2.67
CA VAL A 58 2.07 -5.68 2.69
C VAL A 58 1.12 -6.85 2.48
N VAL A 59 1.46 -7.72 1.54
CA VAL A 59 0.72 -8.95 1.23
C VAL A 59 1.62 -10.17 1.42
N ASN A 60 1.02 -11.30 1.81
CA ASN A 60 1.73 -12.60 1.82
C ASN A 60 1.78 -13.21 0.41
N HIS A 61 2.39 -14.39 0.29
CA HIS A 61 2.49 -15.12 -0.99
C HIS A 61 1.12 -15.45 -1.61
N MET A 62 0.06 -15.61 -0.80
CA MET A 62 -1.31 -15.84 -1.28
C MET A 62 -2.04 -14.55 -1.70
N GLY A 63 -1.40 -13.38 -1.61
CA GLY A 63 -2.03 -12.08 -1.88
C GLY A 63 -2.95 -11.57 -0.76
N LYS A 64 -2.97 -12.22 0.41
CA LYS A 64 -3.68 -11.73 1.61
C LYS A 64 -2.97 -10.51 2.17
N THR A 65 -3.71 -9.44 2.43
CA THR A 65 -3.16 -8.24 3.08
C THR A 65 -2.90 -8.52 4.54
N VAL A 66 -1.65 -8.41 4.96
CA VAL A 66 -1.22 -8.64 6.35
C VAL A 66 -0.96 -7.33 7.10
N ARG A 67 -0.59 -6.27 6.39
CA ARG A 67 -0.42 -4.93 6.95
C ARG A 67 -0.83 -3.87 5.96
N MET A 68 -1.43 -2.80 6.46
CA MET A 68 -1.66 -1.57 5.71
C MET A 68 -1.52 -0.39 6.66
N TYR A 69 -0.73 0.61 6.28
CA TYR A 69 -0.54 1.82 7.06
C TYR A 69 -0.21 2.98 6.14
N HIS A 70 -0.16 4.18 6.70
CA HIS A 70 0.36 5.34 6.02
C HIS A 70 1.17 6.18 6.98
N ASP A 71 2.28 6.72 6.49
CA ASP A 71 3.13 7.65 7.20
C ASP A 71 2.95 9.03 6.60
N THR A 72 2.70 10.03 7.44
CA THR A 72 2.57 11.42 7.00
C THR A 72 3.83 12.18 7.36
N TYR A 73 4.34 12.95 6.41
CA TYR A 73 5.55 13.75 6.53
C TYR A 73 5.22 15.21 6.29
N ASP A 74 5.87 16.11 7.03
CA ASP A 74 5.74 17.54 6.82
C ASP A 74 6.54 18.01 5.59
N LYS A 75 6.51 19.33 5.33
CA LYS A 75 7.21 19.96 4.21
C LYS A 75 8.74 19.84 4.27
N THR A 76 9.30 19.49 5.43
CA THR A 76 10.74 19.27 5.62
C THR A 76 11.12 17.79 5.49
N GLY A 77 10.14 16.92 5.27
CA GLY A 77 10.33 15.47 5.26
C GLY A 77 10.35 14.86 6.66
N ARG A 78 10.01 15.61 7.71
CA ARG A 78 9.93 15.07 9.07
C ARG A 78 8.67 14.23 9.23
N PHE A 79 8.84 13.04 9.80
CA PHE A 79 7.72 12.18 10.16
C PHE A 79 6.80 12.84 11.19
N ILE A 80 5.51 12.91 10.88
CA ILE A 80 4.46 13.44 11.76
C ILE A 80 3.77 12.30 12.53
N HIS A 81 3.19 11.33 11.80
CA HIS A 81 2.49 10.21 12.41
C HIS A 81 2.32 9.03 11.45
N ARG A 82 1.99 7.86 12.02
CA ARG A 82 1.61 6.63 11.31
C ARG A 82 0.17 6.27 11.61
N GLY A 83 -0.68 6.25 10.59
CA GLY A 83 -2.05 5.73 10.69
C GLY A 83 -2.12 4.28 10.22
N VAL A 84 -2.47 3.35 11.11
CA VAL A 84 -2.64 1.93 10.79
C VAL A 84 -4.05 1.69 10.25
N LYS A 85 -4.16 1.06 9.08
CA LYS A 85 -5.44 0.54 8.56
C LYS A 85 -5.49 -0.96 8.83
N VAL A 86 -6.23 -1.32 9.88
CA VAL A 86 -6.49 -2.73 10.20
C VAL A 86 -7.21 -3.36 9.01
N PRO A 87 -6.69 -4.47 8.45
CA PRO A 87 -7.42 -5.23 7.44
C PRO A 87 -8.74 -5.68 8.06
N ARG A 88 -9.86 -5.13 7.59
CA ARG A 88 -11.18 -5.60 8.04
C ARG A 88 -11.36 -7.06 7.59
N PRO A 89 -12.03 -7.92 8.37
CA PRO A 89 -12.48 -9.21 7.89
C PRO A 89 -13.27 -9.03 6.58
N GLU A 90 -13.19 -10.01 5.68
CA GLU A 90 -14.04 -10.02 4.50
C GLU A 90 -15.51 -10.00 4.96
N ARG A 91 -16.20 -8.89 4.66
CA ARG A 91 -17.66 -8.84 4.81
C ARG A 91 -18.23 -9.71 3.69
N HIS A 92 -18.71 -10.90 4.07
CA HIS A 92 -19.64 -11.63 3.23
C HIS A 92 -20.94 -10.80 3.24
N VAL A 93 -21.26 -10.18 2.10
CA VAL A 93 -22.60 -9.64 1.88
C VAL A 93 -23.46 -10.86 1.57
N ILE A 94 -24.34 -11.21 2.51
CA ILE A 94 -25.36 -12.25 2.36
C ILE A 94 -26.41 -11.74 1.37
#